data_AF-A0A7X3GFR3-F1
#
_entry.id   AF-A0A7X3GFR3-F1
#
_cell.length_a   1.000
_cell.length_b   1.000
_cell.length_c   1.000
_cell.angle_alpha   90.00
_cell.angle_beta   90.00
_cell.angle_gamma   90.00
#
_symmetry.space_group_name_H-M   'P 1'
#
loop_
_entity.id
_entity.type
_entity.pdbx_description
1 polymer ?
#
loop_
_entity_poly.entity_id
_entity_poly.type
_entity_poly.pdbx_seq_one_letter_code
_entity_poly.pdbx_strand_id
1 'polypeptide(L)'
;MTETPLLPQRIPRILTILGVIGLLLFGLLQLSPIFTASSPEDADIQGNGGVITRVVAGKKAIALADERFGGAADAPHTVHQSDSLLYGYLSKENKLLDFAHTYDSRFPTDTFQSQLHTKYGELFVYTHMESGRIVGWRLFPIGDDRTKSSARYVSEWTKLQFARKAAIAEGFRSTDLRDSQVNGEIVTFQPKGYKIGDAQLMLRISVMATDQSGALRATSYHAAFEAPRGYIADVERQDKLAASLSLFGSLLMNALLFLFAIIMAIRTRRSTSFRRGLLLAGLFLLFYVANNYSMADGIRASYGERPNADTLTVAGLLFSNLFTGLMAVSVWFSLIGGDGIWRRDGRRLWSRYGEPGYGDHVWRAMKLSYPLALVMLGAQSILLYSLDRSIGSWSTTSVESSPYNLAIPLLYPLLAWCAAISEEAIYRLFGIAWFTKVFRNKFVGCLIPTIIWALGHVTYPVYPAYSRLIELTIVGLLFCWLFLRYGFVTAVLTHAILDTILMAFDLITLGTVVNWLAALFYLALPVGIAWALRKMANRGRNADTA
;
A
#
# COMPACT_ATOMS: atom_id res chain seq x y z
N MET A 1 6.79 26.01 -37.03
CA MET A 1 7.66 26.26 -35.86
C MET A 1 7.26 25.28 -34.77
N THR A 2 8.19 24.55 -34.16
CA THR A 2 7.84 23.57 -33.12
C THR A 2 7.81 24.22 -31.74
N GLU A 3 6.67 24.13 -31.03
CA GLU A 3 6.55 24.63 -29.66
C GLU A 3 7.19 23.62 -28.68
N THR A 4 8.35 23.99 -28.11
CA THR A 4 9.00 23.28 -26.99
C THR A 4 8.77 24.05 -25.70
N PRO A 5 8.43 23.40 -24.57
CA PRO A 5 8.36 24.07 -23.28
C PRO A 5 9.70 24.69 -22.90
N LEU A 6 9.77 26.02 -22.83
CA LEU A 6 10.94 26.73 -22.35
C LEU A 6 10.94 26.71 -20.82
N LEU A 7 11.80 25.88 -20.25
CA LEU A 7 11.99 25.82 -18.80
C LEU A 7 12.74 27.06 -18.32
N PRO A 8 12.31 27.70 -17.21
CA PRO A 8 12.99 28.87 -16.66
C PRO A 8 14.45 28.52 -16.30
N GLN A 9 15.36 29.48 -16.52
CA GLN A 9 16.79 29.28 -16.27
C GLN A 9 17.11 29.13 -14.77
N ARG A 10 16.34 29.83 -13.93
CA ARG A 10 16.40 29.78 -12.47
C ARG A 10 15.03 29.37 -11.94
N ILE A 11 15.01 28.74 -10.77
CA ILE A 11 13.77 28.41 -10.07
C ILE A 11 13.07 29.74 -9.73
N PRO A 12 11.81 29.97 -10.14
CA PRO A 12 11.04 31.14 -9.74
C PRO A 12 10.95 31.22 -8.21
N ARG A 13 11.26 32.38 -7.61
CA ARG A 13 11.21 32.57 -6.14
C ARG A 13 9.86 32.17 -5.55
N ILE A 14 8.77 32.47 -6.26
CA ILE A 14 7.41 32.10 -5.85
C ILE A 14 7.25 30.58 -5.71
N LEU A 15 7.83 29.77 -6.60
CA LEU A 15 7.75 28.30 -6.49
C LEU A 15 8.54 27.77 -5.30
N THR A 16 9.69 28.38 -4.98
CA THR A 16 10.45 28.02 -3.78
C THR A 16 9.66 28.35 -2.51
N ILE A 17 9.06 29.54 -2.44
CA ILE A 17 8.23 29.95 -1.28
C ILE A 17 7.03 29.01 -1.13
N LEU A 18 6.29 28.75 -2.22
CA LEU A 18 5.15 27.82 -2.19
C LEU A 18 5.59 26.41 -1.83
N GLY A 19 6.76 25.95 -2.27
CA GLY A 19 7.31 24.64 -1.89
C GLY A 19 7.63 24.55 -0.40
N VAL A 20 8.21 25.59 0.19
CA VAL A 20 8.45 25.66 1.64
C VAL A 20 7.12 25.65 2.41
N ILE A 21 6.14 26.44 1.97
CA ILE A 21 4.79 26.45 2.57
C ILE A 21 4.17 25.04 2.46
N GLY A 22 4.29 24.39 1.30
CA GLY A 22 3.74 23.05 1.09
C GLY A 22 4.38 22.00 2.01
N LEU A 23 5.70 22.05 2.20
CA LEU A 23 6.41 21.18 3.15
C LEU A 23 5.96 21.43 4.61
N LEU A 24 5.80 22.70 4.99
CA LEU A 24 5.32 23.05 6.33
C LEU A 24 3.88 22.55 6.57
N LEU A 25 3.00 22.73 5.59
CA LEU A 25 1.62 22.23 5.65
C LEU A 25 1.57 20.71 5.75
N PHE A 26 2.41 20.00 5.01
CA PHE A 26 2.53 18.55 5.14
C PHE A 26 2.97 18.15 6.55
N GLY A 27 4.03 18.77 7.08
CA GLY A 27 4.48 18.51 8.45
C GLY A 27 3.41 18.78 9.50
N LEU A 28 2.68 19.90 9.37
CA LEU A 28 1.64 20.28 10.32
C LEU A 28 0.38 19.41 10.22
N LEU A 29 -0.08 19.06 9.02
CA LEU A 29 -1.36 18.39 8.83
C LEU A 29 -1.24 16.85 8.82
N GLN A 30 -0.13 16.32 8.31
CA GLN A 30 0.03 14.87 8.12
C GLN A 30 0.97 14.25 9.17
N LEU A 31 2.03 14.95 9.56
CA LEU A 31 2.99 14.40 10.53
C LEU A 31 2.65 14.75 11.98
N SER A 32 2.14 15.96 12.26
CA SER A 32 1.88 16.37 13.65
C SER A 32 0.93 15.45 14.43
N PRO A 33 -0.16 14.90 13.86
CA PRO A 33 -1.03 13.97 14.60
C PRO A 33 -0.29 12.71 15.06
N ILE A 34 0.70 12.25 14.27
CA ILE A 34 1.55 11.09 14.57
C ILE A 34 2.51 11.41 15.73
N PHE A 35 3.03 12.64 15.79
CA PHE A 35 3.97 13.08 16.84
C PHE A 35 3.28 13.59 18.12
N THR A 36 2.07 14.15 18.05
CA THR A 36 1.30 14.54 19.24
C THR A 36 0.66 13.34 19.93
N ALA A 37 0.44 12.25 19.21
CA ALA A 37 0.13 10.93 19.75
C ALA A 37 1.29 10.31 20.54
N SER A 38 2.51 10.82 20.34
CA SER A 38 3.74 10.39 21.01
C SER A 38 4.27 11.54 21.88
N SER A 39 3.52 11.90 22.92
CA SER A 39 3.96 12.93 23.87
C SER A 39 5.21 12.46 24.65
N PRO A 40 6.09 13.38 25.11
CA PRO A 40 7.27 13.01 25.88
C PRO A 40 6.97 12.42 27.27
N GLU A 41 5.77 12.66 27.84
CA GLU A 41 5.34 11.99 29.07
C GLU A 41 4.89 10.53 28.81
N ASP A 42 4.55 10.20 27.56
CA ASP A 42 4.21 8.84 27.11
C ASP A 42 5.43 8.05 26.63
N ALA A 43 6.62 8.68 26.54
CA ALA A 43 7.88 8.03 26.15
C ALA A 43 8.39 7.02 27.21
N ASP A 44 7.87 7.08 28.44
CA ASP A 44 8.15 6.10 29.51
C ASP A 44 7.12 4.94 29.52
N ILE A 45 5.98 5.06 28.82
CA ILE A 45 4.89 4.06 28.80
C ILE A 45 4.80 3.34 27.44
N GLN A 46 5.11 4.02 26.33
CA GLN A 46 5.64 3.36 25.16
C GLN A 46 7.04 2.89 25.53
N GLY A 47 7.12 1.65 26.02
CA GLY A 47 8.38 1.03 26.34
C GLY A 47 9.40 1.32 25.23
N ASN A 48 10.60 1.65 25.65
CA ASN A 48 11.80 1.92 24.86
C ASN A 48 12.24 0.71 23.98
N GLY A 49 11.31 -0.06 23.42
CA GLY A 49 11.50 -1.23 22.58
C GLY A 49 10.75 -1.02 21.28
N GLY A 50 11.46 -0.69 20.21
CA GLY A 50 10.90 -0.64 18.87
C GLY A 50 10.24 -1.98 18.48
N VAL A 51 9.37 -1.92 17.47
CA VAL A 51 8.69 -3.08 16.88
C VAL A 51 9.66 -4.27 16.75
N ILE A 52 9.27 -5.41 17.32
CA ILE A 52 10.08 -6.63 17.26
C ILE A 52 10.29 -7.06 15.81
N THR A 53 11.37 -7.78 15.54
CA THR A 53 11.57 -8.31 14.19
C THR A 53 10.69 -9.53 13.94
N ARG A 54 10.40 -9.80 12.66
CA ARG A 54 9.72 -11.03 12.20
C ARG A 54 10.40 -12.30 12.71
N VAL A 55 11.73 -12.28 12.84
CA VAL A 55 12.52 -13.39 13.40
C VAL A 55 12.22 -13.61 14.88
N VAL A 56 12.09 -12.53 15.66
CA VAL A 56 11.74 -12.62 17.09
C VAL A 56 10.31 -13.15 17.27
N ALA A 57 9.35 -12.65 16.49
CA ALA A 57 7.98 -13.16 16.48
C ALA A 57 7.93 -14.66 16.12
N GLY A 58 8.65 -15.07 15.06
CA GLY A 58 8.77 -16.47 14.67
C GLY A 58 9.34 -17.36 15.79
N LYS A 59 10.39 -16.92 16.49
CA LYS A 59 10.95 -17.66 17.64
C LYS A 59 9.93 -17.83 18.77
N LYS A 60 9.14 -16.81 19.05
CA LYS A 60 8.06 -16.89 20.06
C LYS A 60 6.96 -17.86 19.62
N ALA A 61 6.63 -17.88 18.34
CA ALA A 61 5.68 -18.83 17.78
C ALA A 61 6.16 -20.28 17.87
N ILE A 62 7.45 -20.55 17.62
CA ILE A 62 8.06 -21.88 17.83
C ILE A 62 7.94 -22.30 19.29
N ALA A 63 8.26 -21.42 20.24
CA ALA A 63 8.17 -21.73 21.66
C ALA A 63 6.75 -22.14 22.10
N LEU A 64 5.71 -21.47 21.56
CA LEU A 64 4.32 -21.88 21.77
C LEU A 64 4.02 -23.25 21.15
N ALA A 65 4.53 -23.50 19.94
CA ALA A 65 4.37 -24.79 19.28
C ALA A 65 5.02 -25.92 20.09
N ASP A 66 6.20 -25.71 20.66
CA ASP A 66 6.87 -26.67 21.54
C ASP A 66 6.06 -26.95 22.81
N GLU A 67 5.54 -25.89 23.46
CA GLU A 67 4.76 -26.00 24.70
C GLU A 67 3.42 -26.71 24.48
N ARG A 68 2.68 -26.37 23.41
CA ARG A 68 1.25 -26.72 23.28
C ARG A 68 0.92 -27.66 22.12
N PHE A 69 1.77 -27.70 21.10
CA PHE A 69 1.50 -28.40 19.83
C PHE A 69 2.57 -29.42 19.45
N GLY A 70 3.46 -29.78 20.39
CA GLY A 70 4.46 -30.83 20.20
C GLY A 70 5.56 -30.48 19.20
N GLY A 71 5.82 -29.18 19.04
CA GLY A 71 6.93 -28.62 18.28
C GLY A 71 6.64 -28.24 16.84
N ALA A 72 7.51 -27.39 16.32
CA ALA A 72 7.53 -26.97 14.92
C ALA A 72 8.34 -27.97 14.07
N ALA A 73 7.80 -28.35 12.91
CA ALA A 73 8.48 -29.20 11.94
C ALA A 73 9.43 -28.40 11.03
N ASP A 74 9.16 -27.12 10.85
CA ASP A 74 9.89 -26.22 9.95
C ASP A 74 10.01 -24.79 10.52
N ALA A 75 10.76 -23.94 9.82
CA ALA A 75 10.93 -22.55 10.21
C ALA A 75 9.64 -21.75 9.94
N PRO A 76 9.22 -20.86 10.87
CA PRO A 76 8.01 -20.08 10.70
C PRO A 76 8.11 -19.10 9.53
N HIS A 77 7.05 -19.01 8.72
CA HIS A 77 6.84 -17.88 7.82
C HIS A 77 6.06 -16.81 8.56
N THR A 78 6.67 -15.64 8.78
CA THR A 78 6.05 -14.56 9.56
C THR A 78 5.75 -13.33 8.71
N VAL A 79 4.52 -12.85 8.79
CA VAL A 79 4.03 -11.64 8.10
C VAL A 79 3.36 -10.69 9.10
N HIS A 80 3.32 -9.40 8.79
CA HIS A 80 2.48 -8.43 9.49
C HIS A 80 1.02 -8.61 9.09
N GLN A 81 0.15 -8.54 10.10
CA GLN A 81 -1.29 -8.56 9.96
C GLN A 81 -1.94 -7.44 10.78
N SER A 82 -3.01 -6.85 10.24
CA SER A 82 -3.76 -5.74 10.85
C SER A 82 -5.28 -6.00 10.80
N ASP A 83 -5.99 -5.71 11.89
CA ASP A 83 -7.46 -5.65 11.91
C ASP A 83 -7.93 -4.31 11.32
N SER A 84 -8.02 -4.29 9.99
CA SER A 84 -8.45 -3.12 9.22
C SER A 84 -9.88 -2.67 9.54
N LEU A 85 -10.77 -3.57 9.98
CA LEU A 85 -12.14 -3.17 10.33
C LEU A 85 -12.15 -2.41 11.67
N LEU A 86 -11.49 -2.96 12.68
CA LEU A 86 -11.39 -2.33 13.99
C LEU A 86 -10.60 -1.01 13.90
N TYR A 87 -9.43 -1.03 13.25
CA TYR A 87 -8.61 0.17 13.09
C TYR A 87 -9.39 1.28 12.39
N GLY A 88 -10.10 0.96 11.30
CA GLY A 88 -10.91 1.93 10.57
C GLY A 88 -12.06 2.51 11.40
N TYR A 89 -12.72 1.69 12.23
CA TYR A 89 -13.74 2.15 13.16
C TYR A 89 -13.16 3.12 14.20
N LEU A 90 -12.03 2.75 14.81
CA LEU A 90 -11.34 3.61 15.79
C LEU A 90 -10.86 4.91 15.15
N SER A 91 -10.35 4.87 13.91
CA SER A 91 -9.97 6.07 13.16
C SER A 91 -11.17 6.97 12.91
N LYS A 92 -12.28 6.41 12.43
CA LYS A 92 -13.50 7.16 12.13
C LYS A 92 -14.09 7.85 13.37
N GLU A 93 -14.05 7.17 14.51
CA GLU A 93 -14.62 7.67 15.77
C GLU A 93 -13.61 8.47 16.61
N ASN A 94 -12.40 8.72 16.09
CA ASN A 94 -11.30 9.40 16.79
C ASN A 94 -10.90 8.73 18.13
N LYS A 95 -10.85 7.39 18.16
CA LYS A 95 -10.57 6.57 19.36
C LYS A 95 -9.28 5.76 19.31
N LEU A 96 -8.43 6.00 18.31
CA LEU A 96 -7.16 5.26 18.16
C LEU A 96 -6.26 5.39 19.40
N LEU A 97 -6.10 6.62 19.93
CA LEU A 97 -5.27 6.86 21.12
C LEU A 97 -5.86 6.21 22.36
N ASP A 98 -7.15 6.40 22.62
CA ASP A 98 -7.85 5.78 23.75
C ASP A 98 -7.70 4.24 23.72
N PHE A 99 -7.78 3.64 22.53
CA PHE A 99 -7.58 2.20 22.35
C PHE A 99 -6.14 1.78 22.63
N ALA A 100 -5.17 2.52 22.08
CA ALA A 100 -3.74 2.27 22.27
C ALA A 100 -3.37 2.22 23.76
N HIS A 101 -3.83 3.22 24.54
CA HIS A 101 -3.54 3.30 25.96
C HIS A 101 -4.29 2.24 26.80
N THR A 102 -5.51 1.87 26.40
CA THR A 102 -6.39 1.05 27.26
C THR A 102 -6.30 -0.45 26.95
N TYR A 103 -6.22 -0.82 25.67
CA TYR A 103 -6.48 -2.19 25.22
C TYR A 103 -5.39 -2.79 24.33
N ASP A 104 -4.64 -1.99 23.58
CA ASP A 104 -3.73 -2.48 22.53
C ASP A 104 -2.69 -3.49 23.05
N SER A 105 -2.09 -3.22 24.21
CA SER A 105 -1.12 -4.14 24.87
C SER A 105 -1.62 -5.58 25.06
N ARG A 106 -2.93 -5.81 25.09
CA ARG A 106 -3.58 -7.12 25.22
C ARG A 106 -4.34 -7.56 23.98
N PHE A 107 -4.91 -6.61 23.25
CA PHE A 107 -5.83 -6.83 22.13
C PHE A 107 -5.43 -5.93 20.95
N PRO A 108 -4.22 -6.10 20.39
CA PRO A 108 -3.68 -5.14 19.44
C PRO A 108 -4.42 -5.18 18.12
N THR A 109 -4.46 -4.04 17.42
CA THR A 109 -4.92 -4.01 16.02
C THR A 109 -3.87 -4.60 15.08
N ASP A 110 -2.59 -4.55 15.46
CA ASP A 110 -1.47 -4.94 14.62
C ASP A 110 -0.62 -6.04 15.27
N THR A 111 -0.34 -7.09 14.50
CA THR A 111 0.36 -8.29 14.96
C THR A 111 1.33 -8.81 13.90
N PHE A 112 2.29 -9.60 14.33
CA PHE A 112 2.95 -10.57 13.47
C PHE A 112 2.20 -11.90 13.52
N GLN A 113 1.79 -12.40 12.37
CA GLN A 113 1.23 -13.72 12.17
C GLN A 113 2.33 -14.66 11.67
N SER A 114 2.69 -15.66 12.48
CA SER A 114 3.65 -16.70 12.13
C SER A 114 2.90 -17.99 11.79
N GLN A 115 3.14 -18.53 10.60
CA GLN A 115 2.67 -19.83 10.16
C GLN A 115 3.76 -20.88 10.38
N LEU A 116 3.38 -22.02 10.96
CA LEU A 116 4.24 -23.14 11.33
C LEU A 116 3.57 -24.45 10.94
N HIS A 117 4.34 -25.43 10.48
CA HIS A 117 3.86 -26.80 10.41
C HIS A 117 4.16 -27.52 11.73
N THR A 118 3.17 -28.22 12.26
CA THR A 118 3.31 -29.04 13.48
C THR A 118 2.87 -30.47 13.18
N LYS A 119 3.16 -31.40 14.08
CA LYS A 119 2.68 -32.79 13.95
C LYS A 119 1.15 -32.92 13.95
N TYR A 120 0.43 -31.92 14.44
CA TYR A 120 -1.04 -31.92 14.49
C TYR A 120 -1.67 -31.19 13.32
N GLY A 121 -0.89 -30.46 12.51
CA GLY A 121 -1.37 -29.65 11.41
C GLY A 121 -0.71 -28.29 11.38
N GLU A 122 -1.35 -27.36 10.70
CA GLU A 122 -0.80 -26.05 10.44
C GLU A 122 -1.22 -25.05 11.50
N LEU A 123 -0.25 -24.42 12.16
CA LEU A 123 -0.46 -23.52 13.27
C LEU A 123 -0.16 -22.08 12.85
N PHE A 124 -1.12 -21.20 13.09
CA PHE A 124 -0.96 -19.76 13.02
C PHE A 124 -0.83 -19.20 14.43
N VAL A 125 0.14 -18.33 14.66
CA VAL A 125 0.38 -17.67 15.95
C VAL A 125 0.46 -16.18 15.74
N TYR A 126 -0.29 -15.42 16.55
CA TYR A 126 -0.31 -13.97 16.53
C TYR A 126 0.49 -13.41 17.69
N THR A 127 1.45 -12.57 17.36
CA THR A 127 2.38 -11.93 18.29
C THR A 127 2.22 -10.42 18.21
N HIS A 128 1.97 -9.76 19.34
CA HIS A 128 1.92 -8.31 19.46
C HIS A 128 3.24 -7.69 18.98
N MET A 129 3.19 -6.65 18.15
CA MET A 129 4.38 -6.12 17.47
C MET A 129 5.38 -5.44 18.41
N GLU A 130 4.92 -4.75 19.45
CA GLU A 130 5.82 -4.05 20.38
C GLU A 130 6.25 -4.94 21.57
N SER A 131 5.29 -5.44 22.35
CA SER A 131 5.58 -6.30 23.52
C SER A 131 6.12 -7.70 23.16
N GLY A 132 5.83 -8.16 21.94
CA GLY A 132 6.05 -9.55 21.54
C GLY A 132 5.24 -10.56 22.34
N ARG A 133 4.18 -10.17 23.02
CA ARG A 133 3.26 -11.10 23.68
C ARG A 133 2.50 -11.91 22.64
N ILE A 134 2.28 -13.21 22.89
CA ILE A 134 1.35 -14.00 22.08
C ILE A 134 -0.07 -13.60 22.46
N VAL A 135 -0.85 -13.17 21.47
CA VAL A 135 -2.23 -12.66 21.64
C VAL A 135 -3.28 -13.57 21.02
N GLY A 136 -2.86 -14.52 20.17
CA GLY A 136 -3.77 -15.46 19.53
C GLY A 136 -3.04 -16.64 18.90
N TRP A 137 -3.77 -17.72 18.65
CA TRP A 137 -3.31 -18.82 17.81
C TRP A 137 -4.50 -19.58 17.20
N ARG A 138 -4.23 -20.29 16.10
CA ARG A 138 -5.18 -21.18 15.46
C ARG A 138 -4.47 -22.35 14.78
N LEU A 139 -4.86 -23.56 15.16
CA LEU A 139 -4.43 -24.81 14.54
C LEU A 139 -5.48 -25.28 13.53
N PHE A 140 -5.08 -25.44 12.28
CA PHE A 140 -5.79 -26.21 11.27
C PHE A 140 -5.28 -27.64 11.32
N PRO A 141 -6.06 -28.59 11.86
CA PRO A 141 -5.59 -29.95 11.98
C PRO A 141 -5.31 -30.55 10.60
N ILE A 142 -4.36 -31.48 10.52
CA ILE A 142 -4.13 -32.26 9.29
C ILE A 142 -5.48 -32.86 8.87
N GLY A 143 -5.91 -32.55 7.65
CA GLY A 143 -7.15 -33.08 7.10
C GLY A 143 -7.06 -34.59 6.99
N ASP A 144 -7.56 -35.30 7.99
CA ASP A 144 -7.82 -36.71 7.86
C ASP A 144 -9.22 -36.85 7.27
N ASP A 145 -9.30 -36.92 5.95
CA ASP A 145 -10.49 -37.39 5.21
C ASP A 145 -10.87 -38.84 5.63
N ARG A 146 -10.18 -39.43 6.61
CA ARG A 146 -10.41 -40.76 7.19
C ARG A 146 -11.00 -40.79 8.60
N THR A 147 -11.38 -39.68 9.23
CA THR A 147 -12.13 -39.76 10.50
C THR A 147 -13.31 -38.78 10.62
N LYS A 148 -14.25 -38.85 9.66
CA LYS A 148 -15.69 -38.66 9.99
C LYS A 148 -16.26 -39.76 10.91
N SER A 149 -15.43 -40.68 11.38
CA SER A 149 -15.80 -41.76 12.29
C SER A 149 -14.86 -41.72 13.50
N SER A 150 -15.42 -41.42 14.68
CA SER A 150 -14.80 -41.44 16.03
C SER A 150 -14.28 -40.13 16.66
N ALA A 151 -14.74 -38.95 16.25
CA ALA A 151 -14.66 -37.79 17.16
C ALA A 151 -15.54 -38.09 18.39
N ARG A 152 -14.93 -38.43 19.52
CA ARG A 152 -15.63 -38.71 20.79
C ARG A 152 -16.57 -37.55 21.08
N TYR A 153 -17.86 -37.82 21.31
CA TYR A 153 -18.81 -36.77 21.67
C TYR A 153 -18.35 -36.05 22.95
N VAL A 154 -18.09 -34.75 22.84
CA VAL A 154 -17.78 -33.88 23.96
C VAL A 154 -18.98 -32.96 24.15
N SER A 155 -19.60 -33.01 25.34
CA SER A 155 -20.77 -32.18 25.64
C SER A 155 -20.42 -30.69 25.59
N GLU A 156 -21.42 -29.86 25.27
CA GLU A 156 -21.26 -28.40 25.22
C GLU A 156 -20.80 -27.83 26.57
N TRP A 157 -21.29 -28.38 27.68
CA TRP A 157 -20.87 -28.00 29.02
C TRP A 157 -19.36 -28.25 29.23
N THR A 158 -18.86 -29.41 28.83
CA THR A 158 -17.43 -29.74 28.99
C THR A 158 -16.57 -28.81 28.14
N LYS A 159 -16.99 -28.53 26.89
CA LYS A 159 -16.31 -27.55 26.02
C LYS A 159 -16.30 -26.16 26.66
N LEU A 160 -17.44 -25.70 27.18
CA LEU A 160 -17.58 -24.41 27.85
C LEU A 160 -16.67 -24.29 29.07
N GLN A 161 -16.63 -25.31 29.94
CA GLN A 161 -15.77 -25.30 31.13
C GLN A 161 -14.28 -25.32 30.76
N PHE A 162 -13.91 -26.10 29.74
CA PHE A 162 -12.54 -26.13 29.23
C PHE A 162 -12.14 -24.76 28.65
N ALA A 163 -12.98 -24.19 27.79
CA ALA A 163 -12.74 -22.87 27.20
C ALA A 163 -12.67 -21.78 28.27
N ARG A 164 -13.52 -21.83 29.31
CA ARG A 164 -13.46 -20.90 30.44
C ARG A 164 -12.15 -21.03 31.21
N LYS A 165 -11.67 -22.25 31.46
CA LYS A 165 -10.38 -22.48 32.11
C LYS A 165 -9.22 -21.94 31.25
N ALA A 166 -9.26 -22.16 29.94
CA ALA A 166 -8.28 -21.61 29.01
C ALA A 166 -8.29 -20.07 29.02
N ALA A 167 -9.47 -19.45 28.97
CA ALA A 167 -9.61 -17.99 29.06
C ALA A 167 -9.03 -17.42 30.38
N ILE A 168 -9.27 -18.09 31.51
CA ILE A 168 -8.71 -17.68 32.81
C ILE A 168 -7.18 -17.79 32.81
N ALA A 169 -6.61 -18.84 32.21
CA ALA A 169 -5.17 -18.99 32.08
C ALA A 169 -4.52 -17.85 31.25
N GLU A 170 -5.26 -17.30 30.28
CA GLU A 170 -4.82 -16.15 29.47
C GLU A 170 -5.14 -14.78 30.13
N GLY A 171 -5.61 -14.79 31.39
CA GLY A 171 -5.75 -13.60 32.22
C GLY A 171 -7.14 -12.96 32.26
N PHE A 172 -8.20 -13.68 31.86
CA PHE A 172 -9.58 -13.22 32.08
C PHE A 172 -10.08 -13.57 33.49
N ARG A 173 -10.91 -12.70 34.07
CA ARG A 173 -11.59 -13.02 35.34
C ARG A 173 -12.81 -13.88 35.08
N SER A 174 -13.07 -14.84 35.96
CA SER A 174 -14.24 -15.73 35.87
C SER A 174 -15.57 -14.96 35.86
N THR A 175 -15.63 -13.80 36.52
CA THR A 175 -16.79 -12.90 36.57
C THR A 175 -17.11 -12.27 35.21
N ASP A 176 -16.10 -12.10 34.36
CA ASP A 176 -16.24 -11.42 33.07
C ASP A 176 -16.80 -12.40 32.01
N LEU A 177 -16.61 -13.71 32.22
CA LEU A 177 -16.92 -14.80 31.26
C LEU A 177 -18.31 -15.44 31.47
N ARG A 178 -19.29 -14.66 31.94
CA ARG A 178 -20.66 -15.15 32.20
C ARG A 178 -21.48 -15.30 30.92
N ASP A 179 -21.33 -14.37 30.01
CA ASP A 179 -22.08 -14.33 28.75
C ASP A 179 -21.32 -15.18 27.72
N SER A 180 -21.86 -16.37 27.41
CA SER A 180 -21.20 -17.35 26.55
C SER A 180 -22.18 -18.08 25.64
N GLN A 181 -21.72 -18.43 24.44
CA GLN A 181 -22.43 -19.26 23.49
C GLN A 181 -21.53 -20.38 22.99
N VAL A 182 -22.07 -21.59 22.85
CA VAL A 182 -21.37 -22.75 22.27
C VAL A 182 -21.98 -23.02 20.90
N ASN A 183 -21.16 -23.06 19.86
CA ASN A 183 -21.58 -23.42 18.52
C ASN A 183 -20.60 -24.44 17.93
N GLY A 184 -21.00 -25.71 17.95
CA GLY A 184 -20.15 -26.82 17.53
C GLY A 184 -18.91 -26.95 18.41
N GLU A 185 -17.74 -26.63 17.87
CA GLU A 185 -16.45 -26.67 18.58
C GLU A 185 -16.01 -25.32 19.13
N ILE A 186 -16.71 -24.24 18.75
CA ILE A 186 -16.34 -22.87 19.10
C ILE A 186 -17.16 -22.44 20.31
N VAL A 187 -16.46 -22.03 21.37
CA VAL A 187 -17.05 -21.33 22.51
C VAL A 187 -16.75 -19.85 22.37
N THR A 188 -17.79 -19.03 22.34
CA THR A 188 -17.69 -17.57 22.26
C THR A 188 -18.08 -16.96 23.59
N PHE A 189 -17.23 -16.09 24.14
CA PHE A 189 -17.51 -15.27 25.32
C PHE A 189 -17.60 -13.81 24.91
N GLN A 190 -18.42 -13.06 25.63
CA GLN A 190 -18.50 -11.60 25.54
C GLN A 190 -18.11 -11.00 26.90
N PRO A 191 -16.80 -10.77 27.16
CA PRO A 191 -16.33 -10.32 28.45
C PRO A 191 -16.95 -8.98 28.89
N LYS A 192 -17.49 -8.93 30.11
CA LYS A 192 -18.05 -7.68 30.66
C LYS A 192 -16.97 -6.65 30.97
N GLY A 193 -17.26 -5.38 30.66
CA GLY A 193 -16.38 -4.23 30.96
C GLY A 193 -15.38 -3.87 29.87
N TYR A 194 -15.34 -4.62 28.76
CA TYR A 194 -14.42 -4.36 27.63
C TYR A 194 -15.20 -3.76 26.46
N LYS A 195 -15.25 -2.42 26.41
CA LYS A 195 -15.92 -1.65 25.36
C LYS A 195 -15.14 -0.40 24.99
N ILE A 196 -15.24 0.01 23.73
CA ILE A 196 -14.75 1.29 23.24
C ILE A 196 -15.71 1.83 22.16
N GLY A 197 -16.45 2.89 22.50
CA GLY A 197 -17.64 3.24 21.70
C GLY A 197 -18.62 2.06 21.64
N ASP A 198 -19.01 1.70 20.43
CA ASP A 198 -19.91 0.59 20.16
C ASP A 198 -19.17 -0.73 19.89
N ALA A 199 -17.83 -0.69 19.75
CA ALA A 199 -17.01 -1.89 19.61
C ALA A 199 -16.89 -2.63 20.94
N GLN A 200 -16.96 -3.96 20.87
CA GLN A 200 -16.98 -4.83 22.06
C GLN A 200 -16.02 -5.99 21.88
N LEU A 201 -15.36 -6.38 22.98
CA LEU A 201 -14.45 -7.51 22.98
C LEU A 201 -15.22 -8.82 22.80
N MET A 202 -14.75 -9.64 21.86
CA MET A 202 -15.22 -11.00 21.63
C MET A 202 -14.06 -11.97 21.80
N LEU A 203 -14.27 -13.00 22.64
CA LEU A 203 -13.30 -14.07 22.84
C LEU A 203 -13.85 -15.36 22.24
N ARG A 204 -13.13 -15.94 21.30
CA ARG A 204 -13.47 -17.21 20.66
C ARG A 204 -12.39 -18.24 20.94
N ILE A 205 -12.81 -19.40 21.41
CA ILE A 205 -11.93 -20.53 21.72
C ILE A 205 -12.52 -21.79 21.07
N SER A 206 -11.80 -22.37 20.12
CA SER A 206 -12.13 -23.68 19.56
C SER A 206 -11.58 -24.78 20.45
N VAL A 207 -12.42 -25.76 20.81
CA VAL A 207 -12.05 -26.89 21.66
C VAL A 207 -12.29 -28.20 20.91
N MET A 208 -11.22 -28.96 20.70
CA MET A 208 -11.26 -30.27 20.03
C MET A 208 -10.53 -31.33 20.85
N ALA A 209 -10.90 -32.60 20.68
CA ALA A 209 -10.11 -33.74 21.15
C ALA A 209 -9.11 -34.11 20.05
N THR A 210 -7.81 -33.96 20.31
CA THR A 210 -6.76 -34.07 19.29
C THR A 210 -6.03 -35.41 19.30
N ASP A 211 -6.38 -36.33 20.20
CA ASP A 211 -5.74 -37.65 20.33
C ASP A 211 -6.74 -38.75 20.68
N GLN A 212 -6.32 -40.00 20.49
CA GLN A 212 -7.09 -41.21 20.86
C GLN A 212 -7.31 -41.31 22.39
N SER A 213 -6.57 -40.54 23.21
CA SER A 213 -6.76 -40.48 24.66
C SER A 213 -7.99 -39.67 25.07
N GLY A 214 -8.52 -38.85 24.16
CA GLY A 214 -9.68 -37.98 24.41
C GLY A 214 -9.35 -36.71 25.19
N ALA A 215 -8.08 -36.31 25.26
CA ALA A 215 -7.66 -35.08 25.92
C ALA A 215 -8.11 -33.86 25.10
N LEU A 216 -8.83 -32.94 25.74
CA LEU A 216 -9.28 -31.69 25.11
C LEU A 216 -8.11 -30.71 24.96
N ARG A 217 -8.06 -30.02 23.82
CA ARG A 217 -7.12 -28.93 23.55
C ARG A 217 -7.84 -27.72 22.97
N ALA A 218 -7.33 -26.54 23.31
CA ALA A 218 -7.72 -25.29 22.68
C ALA A 218 -7.00 -25.18 21.34
N THR A 219 -7.68 -25.57 20.25
CA THR A 219 -7.14 -25.49 18.89
C THR A 219 -7.12 -24.06 18.37
N SER A 220 -7.95 -23.17 18.92
CA SER A 220 -7.84 -21.74 18.67
C SER A 220 -8.06 -20.91 19.93
N TYR A 221 -7.42 -19.75 19.98
CA TYR A 221 -7.67 -18.69 20.93
C TYR A 221 -7.57 -17.36 20.20
N HIS A 222 -8.67 -16.60 20.18
CA HIS A 222 -8.74 -15.32 19.52
C HIS A 222 -9.59 -14.36 20.35
N ALA A 223 -8.96 -13.33 20.90
CA ALA A 223 -9.61 -12.27 21.67
C ALA A 223 -9.39 -10.92 20.95
N ALA A 224 -10.44 -10.38 20.36
CA ALA A 224 -10.36 -9.13 19.58
C ALA A 224 -11.62 -8.29 19.75
N PHE A 225 -11.48 -6.98 19.63
CA PHE A 225 -12.64 -6.08 19.58
C PHE A 225 -13.30 -6.18 18.21
N GLU A 226 -14.62 -6.32 18.19
CA GLU A 226 -15.37 -6.30 16.94
C GLU A 226 -15.95 -4.92 16.70
N ALA A 227 -15.72 -4.40 15.50
CA ALA A 227 -16.38 -3.20 15.04
C ALA A 227 -17.92 -3.41 14.96
N PRO A 228 -18.73 -2.36 15.13
CA PRO A 228 -20.18 -2.47 15.08
C PRO A 228 -20.67 -3.01 13.72
N ARG A 229 -21.69 -3.86 13.73
CA ARG A 229 -22.24 -4.47 12.49
C ARG A 229 -22.67 -3.45 11.43
N GLY A 230 -23.22 -2.32 11.85
CA GLY A 230 -23.60 -1.23 10.94
C GLY A 230 -22.39 -0.63 10.20
N TYR A 231 -21.29 -0.41 10.93
CA TYR A 231 -20.04 0.05 10.34
C TYR A 231 -19.45 -0.97 9.36
N ILE A 232 -19.43 -2.26 9.72
CA ILE A 232 -18.94 -3.34 8.83
C ILE A 232 -19.75 -3.38 7.54
N ALA A 233 -21.09 -3.36 7.63
CA ALA A 233 -21.96 -3.36 6.46
C ALA A 233 -21.79 -2.11 5.58
N ASP A 234 -21.49 -0.96 6.19
CA ASP A 234 -21.19 0.28 5.47
C ASP A 234 -19.86 0.19 4.72
N VAL A 235 -18.80 -0.37 5.32
CA VAL A 235 -17.50 -0.61 4.68
C VAL A 235 -17.65 -1.58 3.51
N GLU A 236 -18.31 -2.73 3.70
CA GLU A 236 -18.52 -3.71 2.63
C GLU A 236 -19.28 -3.14 1.43
N ARG A 237 -20.28 -2.28 1.68
CA ARG A 237 -21.03 -1.60 0.61
C ARG A 237 -20.10 -0.68 -0.19
N GLN A 238 -19.21 0.02 0.50
CA GLN A 238 -18.26 0.94 -0.12
C GLN A 238 -17.17 0.21 -0.89
N ASP A 239 -16.68 -0.92 -0.40
CA ASP A 239 -15.71 -1.76 -1.11
C ASP A 239 -16.30 -2.30 -2.41
N LYS A 240 -17.57 -2.75 -2.38
CA LYS A 240 -18.28 -3.19 -3.59
C LYS A 240 -18.44 -2.05 -4.60
N LEU A 241 -18.75 -0.84 -4.12
CA LEU A 241 -18.82 0.36 -4.98
C LEU A 241 -17.44 0.68 -5.58
N ALA A 242 -16.40 0.72 -4.75
CA ALA A 242 -15.03 1.00 -5.15
C ALA A 242 -14.53 0.00 -6.19
N ALA A 243 -14.76 -1.30 -5.98
CA ALA A 243 -14.40 -2.36 -6.91
C ALA A 243 -15.10 -2.18 -8.27
N SER A 244 -16.39 -1.85 -8.28
CA SER A 244 -17.15 -1.59 -9.51
C SER A 244 -16.63 -0.35 -10.25
N LEU A 245 -16.42 0.75 -9.52
CA LEU A 245 -15.88 2.00 -10.06
C LEU A 245 -14.48 1.82 -10.64
N SER A 246 -13.61 1.07 -9.96
CA SER A 246 -12.26 0.76 -10.44
C SER A 246 -12.30 -0.15 -11.67
N LEU A 247 -13.13 -1.19 -11.65
CA LEU A 247 -13.26 -2.12 -12.78
C LEU A 247 -13.73 -1.43 -14.07
N PHE A 248 -14.87 -0.74 -14.02
CA PHE A 248 -15.45 -0.13 -15.22
C PHE A 248 -14.83 1.23 -15.56
N GLY A 249 -14.50 2.01 -14.53
CA GLY A 249 -14.00 3.36 -14.67
C GLY A 249 -12.49 3.46 -14.92
N SER A 250 -11.73 2.49 -14.45
CA SER A 250 -10.27 2.45 -14.62
C SER A 250 -9.80 1.28 -15.47
N LEU A 251 -10.02 0.03 -15.06
CA LEU A 251 -9.44 -1.13 -15.73
C LEU A 251 -9.91 -1.24 -17.20
N LEU A 252 -11.23 -1.19 -17.43
CA LEU A 252 -11.80 -1.21 -18.77
C LEU A 252 -11.35 0.00 -19.60
N MET A 253 -11.35 1.19 -19.01
CA MET A 253 -10.93 2.42 -19.71
C MET A 253 -9.44 2.40 -20.06
N ASN A 254 -8.58 1.81 -19.21
CA ASN A 254 -7.16 1.61 -19.48
C ASN A 254 -6.93 0.58 -20.59
N ALA A 255 -7.74 -0.47 -20.68
CA ALA A 255 -7.71 -1.39 -21.82
C ALA A 255 -8.07 -0.68 -23.13
N LEU A 256 -9.07 0.22 -23.11
CA LEU A 256 -9.41 1.06 -24.28
C LEU A 256 -8.30 2.05 -24.62
N LEU A 257 -7.72 2.74 -23.63
CA LEU A 257 -6.58 3.64 -23.83
C LEU A 257 -5.40 2.89 -24.43
N PHE A 258 -5.11 1.68 -23.96
CA PHE A 258 -4.06 0.84 -24.51
C PHE A 258 -4.32 0.51 -25.99
N LEU A 259 -5.55 0.09 -26.34
CA LEU A 259 -5.93 -0.15 -27.73
C LEU A 259 -5.76 1.11 -28.59
N PHE A 260 -6.22 2.27 -28.11
CA PHE A 260 -6.05 3.53 -28.82
C PHE A 260 -4.58 3.94 -28.94
N ALA A 261 -3.75 3.66 -27.94
CA ALA A 261 -2.31 3.92 -27.98
C ALA A 261 -1.63 3.11 -29.08
N ILE A 262 -1.98 1.83 -29.24
CA ILE A 262 -1.50 0.98 -30.35
C ILE A 262 -1.91 1.58 -31.70
N ILE A 263 -3.20 1.89 -31.89
CA ILE A 263 -3.73 2.45 -33.14
C ILE A 263 -3.02 3.76 -33.48
N MET A 264 -2.84 4.64 -32.48
CA MET A 264 -2.20 5.93 -32.68
C MET A 264 -0.70 5.81 -32.92
N ALA A 265 0.02 4.94 -32.22
CA ALA A 265 1.43 4.66 -32.48
C ALA A 265 1.67 4.25 -33.95
N ILE A 266 0.78 3.40 -34.50
CA ILE A 266 0.83 2.99 -35.91
C ILE A 266 0.49 4.17 -36.84
N ARG A 267 -0.58 4.92 -36.57
CA ARG A 267 -1.02 6.04 -37.41
C ARG A 267 -0.04 7.21 -37.42
N THR A 268 0.66 7.45 -36.32
CA THR A 268 1.66 8.52 -36.19
C THR A 268 3.08 8.02 -36.36
N ARG A 269 3.30 6.80 -36.90
CA ARG A 269 4.64 6.20 -37.08
C ARG A 269 5.65 7.03 -37.85
N ARG A 270 5.19 7.98 -38.68
CA ARG A 270 6.06 8.93 -39.41
C ARG A 270 6.53 10.10 -38.54
N SER A 271 5.83 10.37 -37.44
CA SER A 271 6.11 11.48 -36.51
C SER A 271 6.80 11.03 -35.21
N THR A 272 6.95 9.73 -35.01
CA THR A 272 7.59 9.11 -33.83
C THR A 272 8.47 7.93 -34.24
N SER A 273 9.09 7.24 -33.28
CA SER A 273 9.89 6.03 -33.53
C SER A 273 9.59 4.97 -32.48
N PHE A 274 9.44 3.71 -32.90
CA PHE A 274 9.21 2.57 -32.02
C PHE A 274 10.39 2.26 -31.11
N ARG A 275 11.59 2.77 -31.40
CA ARG A 275 12.74 2.67 -30.48
C ARG A 275 12.59 3.59 -29.27
N ARG A 276 11.67 4.56 -29.30
CA ARG A 276 11.41 5.48 -28.18
C ARG A 276 10.69 4.74 -27.07
N GLY A 277 10.98 5.14 -25.83
CA GLY A 277 10.30 4.62 -24.64
C GLY A 277 10.72 3.21 -24.21
N LEU A 278 11.48 2.45 -25.00
CA LEU A 278 11.93 1.10 -24.62
C LEU A 278 12.70 1.08 -23.30
N LEU A 279 13.59 2.06 -23.08
CA LEU A 279 14.32 2.16 -21.81
C LEU A 279 13.36 2.44 -20.64
N LEU A 280 12.41 3.36 -20.79
CA LEU A 280 11.48 3.70 -19.71
C LEU A 280 10.51 2.55 -19.40
N ALA A 281 9.97 1.89 -20.43
CA ALA A 281 9.12 0.72 -20.26
C ALA A 281 9.89 -0.48 -19.69
N GLY A 282 11.15 -0.67 -20.09
CA GLY A 282 12.04 -1.70 -19.55
C GLY A 282 12.42 -1.45 -18.09
N LEU A 283 12.74 -0.20 -17.72
CA LEU A 283 12.98 0.18 -16.32
C LEU A 283 11.72 0.01 -15.47
N PHE A 284 10.57 0.46 -15.98
CA PHE A 284 9.27 0.24 -15.36
C PHE A 284 9.05 -1.25 -15.08
N LEU A 285 9.21 -2.12 -16.08
CA LEU A 285 9.01 -3.56 -15.94
C LEU A 285 9.97 -4.18 -14.93
N LEU A 286 11.27 -3.86 -15.03
CA LEU A 286 12.30 -4.39 -14.14
C LEU A 286 12.03 -4.01 -12.69
N PHE A 287 11.76 -2.73 -12.42
CA PHE A 287 11.56 -2.22 -11.07
C PHE A 287 10.24 -2.71 -10.47
N TYR A 288 9.18 -2.83 -11.28
CA TYR A 288 7.88 -3.31 -10.81
C TYR A 288 7.92 -4.81 -10.51
N VAL A 289 8.54 -5.62 -11.37
CA VAL A 289 8.74 -7.06 -11.09
C VAL A 289 9.56 -7.25 -9.82
N ALA A 290 10.65 -6.50 -9.64
CA ALA A 290 11.44 -6.54 -8.41
C ALA A 290 10.60 -6.19 -7.17
N ASN A 291 9.74 -5.18 -7.26
CA ASN A 291 8.81 -4.81 -6.18
C ASN A 291 7.73 -5.87 -5.92
N ASN A 292 7.18 -6.52 -6.95
CA ASN A 292 6.20 -7.60 -6.77
C ASN A 292 6.77 -8.71 -5.89
N TYR A 293 8.03 -9.11 -6.11
CA TYR A 293 8.70 -10.08 -5.24
C TYR A 293 8.93 -9.54 -3.83
N SER A 294 9.28 -8.24 -3.69
CA SER A 294 9.39 -7.62 -2.37
C SER A 294 8.04 -7.60 -1.62
N MET A 295 6.92 -7.44 -2.32
CA MET A 295 5.57 -7.39 -1.75
C MET A 295 4.91 -8.78 -1.60
N ALA A 296 5.62 -9.87 -1.87
CA ALA A 296 5.08 -11.23 -1.82
C ALA A 296 4.44 -11.56 -0.46
N ASP A 297 5.09 -11.14 0.64
CA ASP A 297 4.56 -11.34 1.99
C ASP A 297 3.29 -10.52 2.25
N GLY A 298 3.11 -9.38 1.57
CA GLY A 298 1.88 -8.59 1.63
C GLY A 298 0.71 -9.28 0.92
N ILE A 299 0.95 -9.85 -0.27
CA ILE A 299 -0.03 -10.69 -0.99
C ILE A 299 -0.41 -11.89 -0.11
N ARG A 300 0.58 -12.52 0.51
CA ARG A 300 0.39 -13.63 1.42
C ARG A 300 -0.48 -13.24 2.62
N ALA A 301 -0.19 -12.10 3.25
CA ALA A 301 -0.94 -11.58 4.39
C ALA A 301 -2.41 -11.31 4.05
N SER A 302 -2.73 -10.88 2.82
CA SER A 302 -4.13 -10.66 2.38
C SER A 302 -5.01 -11.92 2.43
N TYR A 303 -4.40 -13.11 2.39
CA TYR A 303 -5.14 -14.37 2.47
C TYR A 303 -5.49 -14.75 3.92
N GLY A 304 -4.85 -14.12 4.92
CA GLY A 304 -5.05 -14.40 6.34
C GLY A 304 -4.65 -15.83 6.72
N GLU A 305 -5.54 -16.52 7.43
CA GLU A 305 -5.33 -17.89 7.92
C GLU A 305 -5.70 -18.95 6.88
N ARG A 306 -4.83 -19.13 5.88
CA ARG A 306 -5.04 -20.09 4.79
C ARG A 306 -3.90 -21.11 4.72
N PRO A 307 -4.19 -22.40 4.93
CA PRO A 307 -3.18 -23.45 4.83
C PRO A 307 -2.36 -23.48 3.54
N ASN A 308 -3.02 -23.17 2.43
CA ASN A 308 -2.43 -23.13 1.10
C ASN A 308 -1.91 -21.74 0.69
N ALA A 309 -1.61 -20.85 1.65
CA ALA A 309 -1.19 -19.48 1.39
C ALA A 309 0.04 -19.39 0.46
N ASP A 310 1.00 -20.29 0.59
CA ASP A 310 2.22 -20.27 -0.24
C ASP A 310 1.89 -20.50 -1.72
N THR A 311 1.06 -21.51 -2.02
CA THR A 311 0.58 -21.80 -3.39
C THR A 311 -0.22 -20.63 -3.95
N LEU A 312 -1.10 -20.04 -3.15
CA LEU A 312 -1.89 -18.88 -3.56
C LEU A 312 -1.01 -17.65 -3.82
N THR A 313 0.04 -17.45 -3.01
CA THR A 313 0.99 -16.34 -3.17
C THR A 313 1.79 -16.49 -4.46
N VAL A 314 2.27 -17.70 -4.78
CA VAL A 314 2.96 -17.96 -6.06
C VAL A 314 2.03 -17.70 -7.25
N ALA A 315 0.78 -18.17 -7.19
CA ALA A 315 -0.21 -17.90 -8.23
C ALA A 315 -0.50 -16.39 -8.37
N GLY A 316 -0.65 -15.70 -7.25
CA GLY A 316 -0.83 -14.24 -7.19
C GLY A 316 0.35 -13.49 -7.80
N LEU A 317 1.59 -13.87 -7.49
CA LEU A 317 2.80 -13.28 -8.07
C LEU A 317 2.89 -13.50 -9.58
N LEU A 318 2.57 -14.70 -10.06
CA LEU A 318 2.55 -15.00 -11.50
C LEU A 318 1.52 -14.13 -12.23
N PHE A 319 0.32 -14.01 -11.67
CA PHE A 319 -0.73 -13.14 -12.22
C PHE A 319 -0.31 -11.67 -12.21
N SER A 320 0.21 -11.16 -11.09
CA SER A 320 0.70 -9.78 -10.95
C SER A 320 1.82 -9.47 -11.93
N ASN A 321 2.76 -10.39 -12.15
CA ASN A 321 3.86 -10.20 -13.11
C ASN A 321 3.39 -10.26 -14.57
N LEU A 322 2.43 -11.13 -14.89
CA LEU A 322 1.81 -11.15 -16.22
C LEU A 322 1.08 -9.83 -16.50
N PHE A 323 0.29 -9.35 -15.55
CA PHE A 323 -0.38 -8.07 -15.63
C PHE A 323 0.62 -6.90 -15.76
N THR A 324 1.71 -6.94 -14.99
CA THR A 324 2.81 -5.95 -15.07
C THR A 324 3.45 -5.95 -16.46
N GLY A 325 3.65 -7.11 -17.07
CA GLY A 325 4.15 -7.24 -18.44
C GLY A 325 3.22 -6.57 -19.46
N LEU A 326 1.91 -6.80 -19.35
CA LEU A 326 0.90 -6.14 -20.18
C LEU A 326 0.91 -4.62 -19.98
N MET A 327 1.03 -4.18 -18.72
CA MET A 327 1.12 -2.76 -18.37
C MET A 327 2.38 -2.11 -18.96
N ALA A 328 3.53 -2.78 -18.93
CA ALA A 328 4.77 -2.28 -19.53
C ALA A 328 4.63 -2.07 -21.05
N VAL A 329 3.95 -3.00 -21.74
CA VAL A 329 3.62 -2.85 -23.16
C VAL A 329 2.68 -1.66 -23.37
N SER A 330 1.67 -1.49 -22.51
CA SER A 330 0.77 -0.33 -22.55
C SER A 330 1.48 1.00 -22.36
N VAL A 331 2.40 1.08 -21.40
CA VAL A 331 3.26 2.25 -21.17
C VAL A 331 4.09 2.53 -22.41
N TRP A 332 4.73 1.52 -23.00
CA TRP A 332 5.53 1.68 -24.22
C TRP A 332 4.73 2.24 -25.40
N PHE A 333 3.55 1.67 -25.68
CA PHE A 333 2.68 2.17 -26.74
C PHE A 333 2.12 3.57 -26.44
N SER A 334 1.80 3.88 -25.19
CA SER A 334 1.36 5.21 -24.76
C SER A 334 2.45 6.26 -24.98
N LEU A 335 3.70 5.94 -24.68
CA LEU A 335 4.85 6.81 -24.97
C LEU A 335 4.98 7.11 -26.46
N ILE A 336 4.89 6.07 -27.31
CA ILE A 336 5.01 6.22 -28.77
C ILE A 336 3.82 7.00 -29.35
N GLY A 337 2.60 6.59 -29.01
CA GLY A 337 1.36 7.18 -29.51
C GLY A 337 1.20 8.63 -29.09
N GLY A 338 1.45 8.94 -27.81
CA GLY A 338 1.37 10.29 -27.28
C GLY A 338 2.37 11.23 -27.94
N ASP A 339 3.65 10.83 -28.00
CA ASP A 339 4.70 11.61 -28.67
C ASP A 339 4.39 11.86 -30.15
N GLY A 340 3.88 10.82 -30.84
CA GLY A 340 3.52 10.92 -32.25
C GLY A 340 2.38 11.90 -32.52
N ILE A 341 1.38 11.97 -31.63
CA ILE A 341 0.30 12.97 -31.73
C ILE A 341 0.86 14.37 -31.54
N TRP A 342 1.56 14.61 -30.42
CA TRP A 342 2.09 15.94 -30.10
C TRP A 342 3.01 16.48 -31.21
N ARG A 343 3.94 15.65 -31.69
CA ARG A 343 4.91 16.06 -32.73
C ARG A 343 4.25 16.35 -34.07
N ARG A 344 3.24 15.56 -34.45
CA ARG A 344 2.46 15.81 -35.67
C ARG A 344 1.71 17.15 -35.59
N ASP A 345 1.27 17.53 -34.41
CA ASP A 345 0.59 18.80 -34.16
C ASP A 345 1.61 19.94 -33.85
N GLY A 346 2.90 19.72 -34.13
CA GLY A 346 3.96 20.74 -34.01
C GLY A 346 4.45 21.00 -32.59
N ARG A 347 4.03 20.20 -31.60
CA ARG A 347 4.42 20.35 -30.19
C ARG A 347 5.43 19.29 -29.80
N ARG A 348 6.46 19.69 -29.05
CA ARG A 348 7.47 18.75 -28.53
C ARG A 348 7.51 18.82 -27.01
N LEU A 349 6.59 18.08 -26.39
CA LEU A 349 6.45 18.00 -24.92
C LEU A 349 7.35 16.94 -24.29
N TRP A 350 7.92 16.03 -25.09
CA TRP A 350 8.89 15.04 -24.65
C TRP A 350 10.16 15.09 -25.51
N SER A 351 11.23 15.61 -24.90
CA SER A 351 12.57 15.68 -25.51
C SER A 351 13.30 14.34 -25.39
N ARG A 352 14.06 13.97 -26.43
CA ARG A 352 14.80 12.70 -26.50
C ARG A 352 16.30 12.90 -26.25
N TYR A 353 16.94 11.90 -25.66
CA TYR A 353 18.39 11.76 -25.72
C TYR A 353 18.89 11.85 -27.18
N GLY A 354 19.92 12.67 -27.40
CA GLY A 354 20.45 13.01 -28.73
C GLY A 354 19.77 14.21 -29.40
N GLU A 355 18.68 14.76 -28.87
CA GLU A 355 18.15 16.04 -29.35
C GLU A 355 18.95 17.22 -28.75
N PRO A 356 19.17 18.32 -29.50
CA PRO A 356 19.91 19.48 -29.01
C PRO A 356 19.31 20.04 -27.72
N GLY A 357 20.17 20.29 -26.73
CA GLY A 357 19.77 20.85 -25.44
C GLY A 357 19.11 19.85 -24.47
N TYR A 358 19.05 18.55 -24.80
CA TYR A 358 18.44 17.53 -23.93
C TYR A 358 19.02 17.52 -22.51
N GLY A 359 20.34 17.49 -22.36
CA GLY A 359 20.99 17.42 -21.05
C GLY A 359 20.65 18.62 -20.15
N ASP A 360 20.66 19.83 -20.70
CA ASP A 360 20.29 21.04 -19.96
C ASP A 360 18.79 21.09 -19.67
N HIS A 361 17.94 20.58 -20.57
CA HIS A 361 16.51 20.45 -20.33
C HIS A 361 16.22 19.54 -19.13
N VAL A 362 16.78 18.33 -19.09
CA VAL A 362 16.62 17.37 -17.97
C VAL A 362 17.11 17.98 -16.66
N TRP A 363 18.26 18.65 -16.68
CA TRP A 363 18.81 19.30 -15.49
C TRP A 363 17.93 20.43 -14.95
N ARG A 364 17.31 21.22 -15.83
CA ARG A 364 16.37 22.27 -15.44
C ARG A 364 15.04 21.68 -14.95
N ALA A 365 14.54 20.64 -15.61
CA ALA A 365 13.33 19.91 -15.21
C ALA A 365 13.49 19.35 -13.79
N MET A 366 14.60 18.68 -13.50
CA MET A 366 14.90 18.15 -12.17
C MET A 366 14.89 19.25 -11.10
N LYS A 367 15.59 20.36 -11.34
CA LYS A 367 15.62 21.48 -10.38
C LYS A 367 14.25 22.08 -10.10
N LEU A 368 13.37 22.12 -11.10
CA LEU A 368 12.00 22.60 -10.93
C LEU A 368 11.10 21.57 -10.23
N SER A 369 11.40 20.28 -10.39
CA SER A 369 10.56 19.20 -9.89
C SER A 369 10.55 19.11 -8.37
N TYR A 370 11.65 19.43 -7.68
CA TYR A 370 11.69 19.46 -6.21
C TYR A 370 10.69 20.45 -5.58
N PRO A 371 10.75 21.78 -5.88
CA PRO A 371 9.78 22.70 -5.31
C PRO A 371 8.35 22.41 -5.78
N LEU A 372 8.16 21.92 -7.02
CA LEU A 372 6.83 21.50 -7.50
C LEU A 372 6.30 20.30 -6.70
N ALA A 373 7.13 19.31 -6.39
CA ALA A 373 6.73 18.14 -5.61
C ALA A 373 6.31 18.56 -4.19
N LEU A 374 7.04 19.49 -3.57
CA LEU A 374 6.67 20.03 -2.26
C LEU A 374 5.36 20.84 -2.30
N VAL A 375 5.11 21.57 -3.38
CA VAL A 375 3.80 22.24 -3.60
C VAL A 375 2.68 21.20 -3.72
N MET A 376 2.89 20.14 -4.51
CA MET A 376 1.92 19.06 -4.68
C MET A 376 1.65 18.35 -3.34
N LEU A 377 2.69 18.10 -2.55
CA LEU A 377 2.59 17.49 -1.22
C LEU A 377 1.73 18.34 -0.27
N GLY A 378 1.96 19.66 -0.25
CA GLY A 378 1.14 20.59 0.53
C GLY A 378 -0.31 20.67 0.04
N ALA A 379 -0.51 20.72 -1.28
CA ALA A 379 -1.85 20.73 -1.88
C ALA A 379 -2.63 19.45 -1.53
N GLN A 380 -1.99 18.28 -1.61
CA GLN A 380 -2.59 17.02 -1.21
C GLN A 380 -2.93 17.01 0.28
N SER A 381 -2.05 17.51 1.13
CA SER A 381 -2.27 17.60 2.59
C SER A 381 -3.50 18.46 2.93
N ILE A 382 -3.67 19.61 2.26
CA ILE A 382 -4.86 20.46 2.42
C ILE A 382 -6.11 19.72 1.95
N LEU A 383 -6.06 19.02 0.81
CA LEU A 383 -7.21 18.29 0.27
C LEU A 383 -7.68 17.19 1.22
N LEU A 384 -6.76 16.36 1.71
CA LEU A 384 -7.06 15.29 2.66
C LEU A 384 -7.66 15.85 3.97
N TYR A 385 -7.04 16.88 4.54
CA TYR A 385 -7.57 17.55 5.73
C TYR A 385 -8.96 18.16 5.47
N SER A 386 -9.18 18.73 4.30
CA SER A 386 -10.49 19.29 3.93
C SER A 386 -11.55 18.19 3.77
N LEU A 387 -11.20 17.03 3.21
CA LEU A 387 -12.11 15.89 3.04
C LEU A 387 -12.47 15.25 4.39
N ASP A 388 -11.48 15.11 5.29
CA ASP A 388 -11.71 14.74 6.69
C ASP A 388 -12.77 15.66 7.34
N ARG A 389 -12.59 16.98 7.25
CA ARG A 389 -13.49 17.95 7.92
C ARG A 389 -14.83 18.20 7.23
N SER A 390 -14.95 17.96 5.94
CA SER A 390 -16.16 18.28 5.18
C SER A 390 -17.10 17.09 5.04
N ILE A 391 -16.57 15.93 4.62
CA ILE A 391 -17.36 14.73 4.35
C ILE A 391 -17.08 13.62 5.37
N GLY A 392 -16.28 13.91 6.41
CA GLY A 392 -15.88 12.93 7.41
C GLY A 392 -15.10 11.81 6.76
N SER A 393 -14.03 12.12 6.00
CA SER A 393 -13.20 11.07 5.39
C SER A 393 -12.26 10.44 6.43
N TRP A 394 -12.18 9.11 6.47
CA TRP A 394 -11.26 8.35 7.33
C TRP A 394 -10.54 7.28 6.51
N SER A 395 -9.42 6.77 7.03
CA SER A 395 -8.67 5.68 6.40
C SER A 395 -8.50 4.50 7.34
N THR A 396 -8.15 3.36 6.78
CA THR A 396 -7.75 2.17 7.54
C THR A 396 -6.48 1.53 6.95
N THR A 397 -5.98 0.49 7.61
CA THR A 397 -4.75 -0.21 7.26
C THR A 397 -4.95 -1.16 6.08
N SER A 398 -3.86 -1.42 5.35
CA SER A 398 -3.74 -2.45 4.32
C SER A 398 -2.46 -3.23 4.55
N VAL A 399 -2.58 -4.54 4.59
CA VAL A 399 -1.46 -5.45 4.88
C VAL A 399 -0.64 -5.74 3.62
N GLU A 400 -1.26 -5.58 2.46
CA GLU A 400 -0.64 -5.72 1.13
C GLU A 400 0.44 -4.65 0.92
N SER A 401 0.19 -3.43 1.39
CA SER A 401 1.10 -2.29 1.26
C SER A 401 1.90 -1.99 2.54
N SER A 402 1.84 -2.86 3.55
CA SER A 402 2.54 -2.62 4.81
C SER A 402 4.05 -2.66 4.62
N PRO A 403 4.82 -1.68 5.15
CA PRO A 403 6.27 -1.69 5.05
C PRO A 403 6.90 -2.88 5.82
N TYR A 404 6.18 -3.46 6.79
CA TYR A 404 6.61 -4.66 7.51
C TYR A 404 6.50 -5.96 6.69
N ASN A 405 5.72 -5.93 5.61
CA ASN A 405 5.55 -7.04 4.66
C ASN A 405 6.44 -6.91 3.42
N LEU A 406 7.38 -5.96 3.41
CA LEU A 406 8.38 -5.88 2.36
C LEU A 406 9.54 -6.84 2.67
N ALA A 407 9.78 -7.80 1.78
CA ALA A 407 10.94 -8.70 1.86
C ALA A 407 12.25 -7.91 1.69
N ILE A 408 12.28 -6.91 0.82
CA ILE A 408 13.41 -6.01 0.61
C ILE A 408 12.90 -4.56 0.64
N PRO A 409 12.71 -3.96 1.84
CA PRO A 409 12.18 -2.61 1.98
C PRO A 409 12.91 -1.57 1.12
N LEU A 410 14.22 -1.73 0.93
CA LEU A 410 15.05 -0.84 0.12
C LEU A 410 14.57 -0.71 -1.34
N LEU A 411 13.81 -1.67 -1.89
CA LEU A 411 13.29 -1.58 -3.26
C LEU A 411 12.02 -0.72 -3.36
N TYR A 412 11.37 -0.43 -2.24
CA TYR A 412 10.05 0.22 -2.21
C TYR A 412 10.02 1.57 -2.94
N PRO A 413 10.98 2.49 -2.75
CA PRO A 413 10.97 3.77 -3.48
C PRO A 413 11.20 3.64 -5.00
N LEU A 414 11.58 2.47 -5.53
CA LEU A 414 11.58 2.26 -6.99
C LEU A 414 10.15 2.24 -7.55
N LEU A 415 9.14 1.89 -6.75
CA LEU A 415 7.74 1.90 -7.15
C LEU A 415 7.24 3.33 -7.46
N ALA A 416 7.78 4.35 -6.79
CA ALA A 416 7.54 5.76 -7.11
C ALA A 416 7.90 6.10 -8.57
N TRP A 417 9.02 5.55 -9.06
CA TRP A 417 9.42 5.73 -10.46
C TRP A 417 8.53 4.93 -11.40
N CYS A 418 8.10 3.74 -11.01
CA CYS A 418 7.15 2.96 -11.78
C CYS A 418 5.83 3.70 -11.98
N ALA A 419 5.23 4.21 -10.89
CA ALA A 419 4.00 5.00 -10.92
C ALA A 419 4.17 6.25 -11.79
N ALA A 420 5.21 7.05 -11.51
CA ALA A 420 5.47 8.26 -12.29
C ALA A 420 5.67 8.00 -13.80
N ILE A 421 6.41 6.95 -14.18
CA ILE A 421 6.63 6.63 -15.60
C ILE A 421 5.33 6.17 -16.26
N SER A 422 4.61 5.25 -15.63
CA SER A 422 3.42 4.65 -16.24
C SER A 422 2.28 5.65 -16.35
N GLU A 423 2.00 6.38 -15.28
CA GLU A 423 0.84 7.26 -15.18
C GLU A 423 1.02 8.52 -16.02
N GLU A 424 2.20 9.12 -16.02
CA GLU A 424 2.49 10.27 -16.88
C GLU A 424 2.49 9.87 -18.35
N ALA A 425 2.91 8.65 -18.69
CA ALA A 425 2.86 8.14 -20.07
C ALA A 425 1.43 7.92 -20.55
N ILE A 426 0.62 7.19 -19.76
CA ILE A 426 -0.74 6.79 -20.14
C ILE A 426 -1.69 7.98 -20.09
N TYR A 427 -1.71 8.73 -18.99
CA TYR A 427 -2.76 9.74 -18.76
C TYR A 427 -2.36 11.11 -19.30
N ARG A 428 -1.11 11.55 -19.10
CA ARG A 428 -0.69 12.92 -19.47
C ARG A 428 -0.17 12.97 -20.90
N LEU A 429 0.81 12.16 -21.24
CA LEU A 429 1.42 12.19 -22.56
C LEU A 429 0.45 11.67 -23.64
N PHE A 430 -0.14 10.50 -23.43
CA PHE A 430 -1.09 9.90 -24.38
C PHE A 430 -2.52 10.39 -24.18
N GLY A 431 -3.08 10.23 -22.97
CA GLY A 431 -4.48 10.51 -22.66
C GLY A 431 -4.90 11.94 -23.03
N ILE A 432 -4.14 12.95 -22.58
CA ILE A 432 -4.45 14.37 -22.93
C ILE A 432 -4.43 14.57 -24.44
N ALA A 433 -3.44 14.03 -25.14
CA ALA A 433 -3.31 14.18 -26.58
C ALA A 433 -4.50 13.55 -27.32
N TRP A 434 -4.87 12.33 -26.93
CA TRP A 434 -5.96 11.57 -27.52
C TRP A 434 -7.31 12.26 -27.29
N PHE A 435 -7.67 12.54 -26.05
CA PHE A 435 -8.98 13.10 -25.72
C PHE A 435 -9.13 14.55 -26.17
N THR A 436 -8.07 15.37 -26.12
CA THR A 436 -8.10 16.72 -26.71
C THR A 436 -8.41 16.64 -28.21
N LYS A 437 -7.87 15.64 -28.91
CA LYS A 437 -8.09 15.47 -30.34
C LYS A 437 -9.49 14.96 -30.67
N VAL A 438 -10.02 14.02 -29.88
CA VAL A 438 -11.37 13.45 -30.07
C VAL A 438 -12.44 14.51 -29.78
N PHE A 439 -12.35 15.17 -28.62
CA PHE A 439 -13.37 16.12 -28.16
C PHE A 439 -13.12 17.55 -28.61
N ARG A 440 -11.95 17.85 -29.21
CA ARG A 440 -11.53 19.19 -29.63
C ARG A 440 -11.54 20.21 -28.48
N ASN A 441 -11.44 19.76 -27.24
CA ASN A 441 -11.47 20.57 -26.04
C ASN A 441 -10.34 20.15 -25.09
N LYS A 442 -9.44 21.09 -24.77
CA LYS A 442 -8.27 20.84 -23.91
C LYS A 442 -8.65 20.51 -22.47
N PHE A 443 -9.69 21.16 -21.93
CA PHE A 443 -10.15 20.90 -20.56
C PHE A 443 -10.70 19.48 -20.43
N VAL A 444 -11.58 19.07 -21.35
CA VAL A 444 -12.08 17.69 -21.43
C VAL A 444 -10.93 16.70 -21.65
N GLY A 445 -9.96 17.08 -22.48
CA GLY A 445 -8.73 16.31 -22.70
C GLY A 445 -7.90 16.09 -21.42
N CYS A 446 -7.93 17.01 -20.46
CA CYS A 446 -7.29 16.82 -19.15
C CYS A 446 -8.17 16.07 -18.16
N LEU A 447 -9.47 16.36 -18.16
CA LEU A 447 -10.42 15.85 -17.17
C LEU A 447 -10.67 14.35 -17.31
N ILE A 448 -10.94 13.85 -18.53
CA ILE A 448 -11.25 12.43 -18.73
C ILE A 448 -10.11 11.50 -18.30
N PRO A 449 -8.86 11.64 -18.77
CA PRO A 449 -7.79 10.74 -18.34
C PRO A 449 -7.47 10.89 -16.85
N THR A 450 -7.69 12.07 -16.28
CA THR A 450 -7.57 12.29 -14.83
C THR A 450 -8.61 11.52 -14.04
N ILE A 451 -9.87 11.50 -14.48
CA ILE A 451 -10.93 10.73 -13.84
C ILE A 451 -10.67 9.22 -13.96
N ILE A 452 -10.23 8.74 -15.14
CA ILE A 452 -9.86 7.32 -15.34
C ILE A 452 -8.76 6.90 -14.37
N TRP A 453 -7.75 7.77 -14.21
CA TRP A 453 -6.67 7.57 -13.25
C TRP A 453 -7.16 7.55 -11.80
N ALA A 454 -7.96 8.54 -11.40
CA ALA A 454 -8.51 8.65 -10.05
C ALA A 454 -9.41 7.45 -9.69
N LEU A 455 -10.20 6.95 -10.65
CA LEU A 455 -11.02 5.74 -10.49
C LEU A 455 -10.17 4.49 -10.25
N GLY A 456 -8.90 4.46 -10.65
CA GLY A 456 -7.99 3.35 -10.35
C GLY A 456 -7.56 3.27 -8.88
N HIS A 457 -7.82 4.33 -8.11
CA HIS A 457 -7.33 4.50 -6.74
C HIS A 457 -8.44 4.51 -5.68
N VAL A 458 -9.71 4.35 -6.09
CA VAL A 458 -10.86 4.34 -5.18
C VAL A 458 -10.94 3.09 -4.32
N THR A 459 -10.16 2.05 -4.64
CA THR A 459 -10.05 0.80 -3.85
C THR A 459 -9.03 0.90 -2.72
N TYR A 460 -8.36 2.04 -2.56
CA TYR A 460 -7.55 2.27 -1.37
C TYR A 460 -8.46 2.31 -0.14
N PRO A 461 -7.93 1.92 1.04
CA PRO A 461 -8.71 1.84 2.28
C PRO A 461 -9.00 3.23 2.87
N VAL A 462 -9.66 4.09 2.08
CA VAL A 462 -10.05 5.46 2.43
C VAL A 462 -11.54 5.63 2.11
N TYR A 463 -12.29 6.01 3.13
CA TYR A 463 -13.73 6.13 3.09
C TYR A 463 -14.15 7.59 3.34
N PRO A 464 -15.27 8.06 2.76
CA PRO A 464 -16.08 7.29 1.83
C PRO A 464 -15.36 7.05 0.50
N ALA A 465 -15.63 5.95 -0.21
CA ALA A 465 -14.83 5.52 -1.38
C ALA A 465 -14.67 6.60 -2.49
N TYR A 466 -15.64 7.52 -2.61
CA TYR A 466 -15.58 8.63 -3.57
C TYR A 466 -14.63 9.78 -3.15
N SER A 467 -14.13 9.81 -1.91
CA SER A 467 -13.18 10.81 -1.42
C SER A 467 -11.91 10.85 -2.28
N ARG A 468 -11.32 9.67 -2.55
CA ARG A 468 -10.14 9.52 -3.44
C ARG A 468 -10.43 9.97 -4.86
N LEU A 469 -11.64 9.75 -5.37
CA LEU A 469 -12.02 10.24 -6.69
C LEU A 469 -11.99 11.78 -6.73
N ILE A 470 -12.50 12.47 -5.70
CA ILE A 470 -12.47 13.94 -5.61
C ILE A 470 -11.04 14.44 -5.48
N GLU A 471 -10.29 13.93 -4.50
CA GLU A 471 -8.89 14.31 -4.24
C GLU A 471 -8.03 14.18 -5.49
N LEU A 472 -8.00 12.99 -6.09
CA LEU A 472 -7.13 12.68 -7.20
C LEU A 472 -7.61 13.31 -8.51
N THR A 473 -8.89 13.68 -8.62
CA THR A 473 -9.30 14.52 -9.76
C THR A 473 -8.64 15.90 -9.70
N ILE A 474 -8.59 16.51 -8.52
CA ILE A 474 -7.94 17.83 -8.35
C ILE A 474 -6.43 17.72 -8.53
N VAL A 475 -5.79 16.77 -7.84
CA VAL A 475 -4.34 16.51 -7.96
C VAL A 475 -3.98 16.18 -9.41
N GLY A 476 -4.79 15.37 -10.09
CA GLY A 476 -4.53 14.96 -11.45
C GLY A 476 -4.60 16.10 -12.46
N LEU A 477 -5.52 17.06 -12.26
CA LEU A 477 -5.59 18.29 -13.04
C LEU A 477 -4.38 19.22 -12.80
N LEU A 478 -3.84 19.26 -11.58
CA LEU A 478 -2.58 19.95 -11.29
C LEU A 478 -1.41 19.33 -12.05
N PHE A 479 -1.34 17.99 -12.13
CA PHE A 479 -0.37 17.30 -12.98
C PHE A 479 -0.60 17.58 -14.47
N CYS A 480 -1.85 17.67 -14.95
CA CYS A 480 -2.13 18.09 -16.33
C CYS A 480 -1.59 19.50 -16.62
N TRP A 481 -1.79 20.45 -15.70
CA TRP A 481 -1.22 21.79 -15.80
C TRP A 481 0.31 21.75 -15.86
N LEU A 482 0.94 21.00 -14.96
CA LEU A 482 2.39 20.86 -14.88
C LEU A 482 2.95 20.25 -16.17
N PHE A 483 2.36 19.17 -16.66
CA PHE A 483 2.74 18.52 -17.92
C PHE A 483 2.62 19.48 -19.12
N LEU A 484 1.48 20.17 -19.26
CA LEU A 484 1.26 21.10 -20.37
C LEU A 484 2.19 22.33 -20.30
N ARG A 485 2.58 22.75 -19.09
CA ARG A 485 3.43 23.92 -18.86
C ARG A 485 4.92 23.62 -18.98
N TYR A 486 5.38 22.52 -18.42
CA TYR A 486 6.80 22.19 -18.23
C TYR A 486 7.25 20.90 -18.95
N GLY A 487 6.34 20.17 -19.58
CA GLY A 487 6.63 18.98 -20.37
C GLY A 487 6.76 17.69 -19.55
N PHE A 488 6.93 16.58 -20.28
CA PHE A 488 6.87 15.22 -19.76
C PHE A 488 7.93 14.93 -18.69
N VAL A 489 9.18 15.36 -18.92
CA VAL A 489 10.29 15.06 -17.99
C VAL A 489 10.05 15.72 -16.63
N THR A 490 9.56 16.96 -16.61
CA THR A 490 9.24 17.67 -15.36
C THR A 490 8.08 16.99 -14.63
N ALA A 491 7.06 16.51 -15.35
CA ALA A 491 5.94 15.80 -14.75
C ALA A 491 6.36 14.48 -14.10
N VAL A 492 7.11 13.63 -14.82
CA VAL A 492 7.63 12.36 -14.29
C VAL A 492 8.53 12.58 -13.09
N LEU A 493 9.45 13.54 -13.14
CA LEU A 493 10.34 13.81 -12.01
C LEU A 493 9.59 14.39 -10.80
N THR A 494 8.62 15.27 -11.01
CA THR A 494 7.81 15.84 -9.91
C THR A 494 7.02 14.73 -9.22
N HIS A 495 6.36 13.88 -10.02
CA HIS A 495 5.60 12.75 -9.53
C HIS A 495 6.50 11.76 -8.78
N ALA A 496 7.61 11.33 -9.38
CA ALA A 496 8.53 10.39 -8.74
C ALA A 496 9.10 10.95 -7.43
N ILE A 497 9.45 12.25 -7.38
CA ILE A 497 9.93 12.88 -6.14
C ILE A 497 8.85 12.92 -5.07
N LEU A 498 7.60 13.28 -5.43
CA LEU A 498 6.47 13.31 -4.51
C LEU A 498 6.28 11.94 -3.84
N ASP A 499 6.18 10.89 -4.64
CA ASP A 499 5.98 9.52 -4.14
C ASP A 499 7.20 9.02 -3.37
N THR A 500 8.41 9.35 -3.85
CA THR A 500 9.66 8.99 -3.14
C THR A 500 9.71 9.61 -1.75
N ILE A 501 9.21 10.85 -1.57
CA ILE A 501 9.14 11.48 -0.24
C ILE A 501 8.23 10.66 0.68
N LEU A 502 7.04 10.28 0.22
CA LEU A 502 6.08 9.49 1.00
C LEU A 502 6.66 8.09 1.34
N MET A 503 7.18 7.37 0.36
CA MET A 503 7.78 6.04 0.57
C MET A 503 9.06 6.11 1.41
N ALA A 504 9.82 7.20 1.36
CA ALA A 504 10.97 7.41 2.23
C ALA A 504 10.57 7.56 3.70
N PHE A 505 9.41 8.16 4.00
CA PHE A 505 8.87 8.18 5.36
C PHE A 505 8.56 6.76 5.83
N ASP A 506 7.96 5.90 5.01
CA ASP A 506 7.70 4.49 5.37
C ASP A 506 8.99 3.69 5.64
N LEU A 507 10.08 4.00 4.93
CA LEU A 507 11.38 3.40 5.26
C LEU A 507 11.93 3.89 6.59
N ILE A 508 11.79 5.18 6.86
CA ILE A 508 12.25 5.81 8.10
C ILE A 508 11.52 5.23 9.31
N THR A 509 10.21 4.97 9.21
CA THR A 509 9.42 4.39 10.32
C THR A 509 9.80 2.95 10.67
N LEU A 510 10.41 2.20 9.75
CA LEU A 510 10.99 0.88 10.05
C LEU A 510 12.23 0.96 10.97
N GLY A 511 12.78 2.15 11.22
CA GLY A 511 13.70 2.41 12.34
C GLY A 511 15.16 1.97 12.19
N THR A 512 15.57 1.34 11.09
CA THR A 512 16.98 0.90 10.91
C THR A 512 17.84 1.96 10.18
N VAL A 513 19.12 2.08 10.55
CA VAL A 513 20.07 3.02 9.90
C VAL A 513 20.15 2.79 8.38
N VAL A 514 20.08 1.53 7.94
CA VAL A 514 20.09 1.19 6.51
C VAL A 514 18.88 1.80 5.79
N ASN A 515 17.69 1.77 6.40
CA ASN A 515 16.49 2.36 5.82
C ASN A 515 16.57 3.90 5.76
N TRP A 516 17.14 4.55 6.78
CA TRP A 516 17.41 5.99 6.76
C TRP A 516 18.38 6.39 5.64
N LEU A 517 19.48 5.64 5.46
CA LEU A 517 20.44 5.88 4.38
C LEU A 517 19.80 5.63 3.01
N ALA A 518 18.96 4.60 2.87
CA ALA A 518 18.21 4.34 1.65
C ALA A 518 17.24 5.49 1.32
N ALA A 519 16.48 5.97 2.31
CA ALA A 519 15.60 7.13 2.15
C ALA A 519 16.37 8.36 1.62
N LEU A 520 17.51 8.70 2.23
CA LEU A 520 18.35 9.81 1.78
C LEU A 520 18.89 9.59 0.35
N PHE A 521 19.33 8.37 0.04
CA PHE A 521 19.81 8.00 -1.30
C PHE A 521 18.72 8.22 -2.35
N TYR A 522 17.50 7.73 -2.13
CA TYR A 522 16.40 7.86 -3.07
C TYR A 522 15.92 9.31 -3.23
N LEU A 523 15.92 10.11 -2.16
CA LEU A 523 15.62 11.53 -2.23
C LEU A 523 16.64 12.31 -3.09
N ALA A 524 17.91 11.89 -3.10
CA ALA A 524 18.97 12.49 -3.92
C ALA A 524 19.08 11.88 -5.34
N LEU A 525 18.53 10.68 -5.57
CA LEU A 525 18.64 9.91 -6.80
C LEU A 525 18.24 10.71 -8.07
N PRO A 526 17.13 11.49 -8.09
CA PRO A 526 16.78 12.32 -9.25
C PRO A 526 17.89 13.30 -9.66
N VAL A 527 18.64 13.86 -8.69
CA VAL A 527 19.79 14.75 -8.96
C VAL A 527 20.90 13.98 -9.66
N GLY A 528 21.24 12.79 -9.16
CA GLY A 528 22.27 11.93 -9.72
C GLY A 528 21.95 11.50 -11.16
N ILE A 529 20.70 11.07 -11.40
CA ILE A 529 20.21 10.70 -12.74
C ILE A 529 20.30 11.90 -13.69
N ALA A 530 19.79 13.06 -13.30
CA ALA A 530 19.79 14.25 -14.13
C ALA A 530 21.21 14.74 -14.46
N TRP A 531 22.12 14.66 -13.49
CA TRP A 531 23.54 15.00 -13.68
C TRP A 531 24.23 14.04 -14.67
N ALA A 532 24.02 12.73 -14.51
CA ALA A 532 24.59 11.72 -15.39
C ALA A 532 24.11 11.90 -16.84
N LEU A 533 22.80 12.07 -17.03
CA LEU A 533 22.20 12.32 -18.35
C LEU A 533 22.73 13.61 -18.99
N ARG A 534 22.89 14.68 -18.20
CA ARG A 534 23.48 15.94 -18.68
C ARG A 534 24.92 15.75 -19.14
N LYS A 535 25.75 15.06 -18.33
CA LYS A 535 27.16 14.80 -18.63
C LYS A 535 27.32 13.95 -19.90
N MET A 536 26.52 12.90 -20.03
CA MET A 536 26.52 12.03 -21.22
C MET A 536 26.11 12.80 -22.49
N ALA A 537 25.04 13.60 -22.42
CA ALA A 537 24.57 14.40 -23.55
C ALA A 537 25.60 15.45 -24.00
N ASN A 538 26.32 16.07 -23.06
CA ASN A 538 27.35 17.06 -23.37
C ASN A 538 28.62 16.43 -23.95
N ARG A 539 28.99 15.21 -23.51
CA ARG A 539 30.12 14.46 -24.08
C ARG A 539 29.89 14.07 -25.54
N GLY A 540 28.68 13.64 -25.88
CA GLY A 540 28.31 13.31 -27.27
C GLY A 540 28.48 14.50 -28.22
N ARG A 541 28.09 15.71 -27.80
CA ARG A 541 28.29 16.93 -28.61
C ARG A 541 29.76 17.23 -28.90
N ASN A 542 30.66 17.04 -27.92
CA ASN A 542 32.07 17.35 -28.11
C ASN A 542 32.78 16.34 -29.03
N ALA A 543 32.28 15.11 -29.10
CA ALA A 543 32.80 14.07 -30.00
C ALA A 543 32.32 14.23 -31.45
N ASP A 544 31.16 14.86 -31.68
CA ASP A 544 30.65 15.17 -33.03
C ASP A 544 31.27 16.47 -33.61
N THR A 545 31.95 17.27 -32.78
CA THR A 545 32.61 18.53 -33.17
C THR A 545 34.14 18.43 -33.25
N ALA A 546 34.70 17.27 -32.95
CA ALA A 546 36.12 16.93 -33.09
C ALA A 546 36.25 15.93 -34.25
#